data_AF-A0A1F8GX52-F1
#
_entry.id   AF-A0A1F8GX52-F1
#
_cell.length_a   1.000
_cell.length_b   1.000
_cell.length_c   1.000
_cell.angle_alpha   90.00
_cell.angle_beta   90.00
_cell.angle_gamma   90.00
#
_symmetry.space_group_name_H-M   'P 1'
#
loop_
_entity.id
_entity.type
_entity.pdbx_description
1 polymer ?
#
loop_
_entity_poly.entity_id
_entity_poly.type
_entity_poly.pdbx_seq_one_letter_code
_entity_poly.pdbx_strand_id
1 'polypeptide(L)'
;MYRTAKHYKEAVYITPLWQNDLLQLEKTMLLYPAFDFLRSNAAIADTMVFNAGGEWLKRQVLFLEQQFSRDLLRIFLEEELMRNPRLMERTYSTSHTTVHTLYHLAQFKEKTGIDPATLNSVAEWGGGYGNMARIFAKMNPQCTYTIIDTALMSCLQWLYLSVSLADNARVHLITHPGEEIKKGNITVIPIGLLQYYSPHADLFLSTWALSDVGSMWRISSWHIRNKTKLCPIQKTASPIC
;
A
#
# COMPACT_ATOMS: atom_id res chain seq x y z
N MET A 1 -8.28 -0.96 19.27
CA MET A 1 -7.52 -1.41 18.08
C MET A 1 -6.04 -1.08 18.21
N TYR A 2 -5.61 0.18 18.10
CA TYR A 2 -4.17 0.53 18.16
C TYR A 2 -3.43 0.01 19.40
N ARG A 3 -3.96 0.25 20.62
CA ARG A 3 -3.34 -0.25 21.87
C ARG A 3 -3.17 -1.77 21.89
N THR A 4 -4.13 -2.50 21.32
CA THR A 4 -4.09 -3.96 21.22
C THR A 4 -3.02 -4.41 20.22
N ALA A 5 -2.97 -3.80 19.03
CA ALA A 5 -1.96 -4.10 18.02
C ALA A 5 -0.53 -3.77 18.49
N LYS A 6 -0.34 -2.63 19.18
CA LYS A 6 0.96 -2.16 19.70
C LYS A 6 1.51 -3.05 20.82
N HIS A 7 0.66 -3.86 21.47
CA HIS A 7 1.10 -4.78 22.52
C HIS A 7 2.15 -5.79 22.02
N TYR A 8 2.10 -6.13 20.73
CA TYR A 8 3.02 -7.07 20.11
C TYR A 8 4.29 -6.36 19.64
N LYS A 9 5.46 -6.93 19.96
CA LYS A 9 6.76 -6.28 19.71
C LYS A 9 7.05 -6.15 18.22
N GLU A 10 7.07 -4.91 17.72
CA GLU A 10 7.42 -4.60 16.33
C GLU A 10 8.86 -4.10 16.14
N ALA A 11 9.52 -3.63 17.21
CA ALA A 11 10.85 -3.01 17.15
C ALA A 11 11.95 -3.90 16.54
N VAL A 12 11.78 -5.22 16.55
CA VAL A 12 12.72 -6.17 15.94
C VAL A 12 12.63 -6.22 14.42
N TYR A 13 11.57 -5.65 13.83
CA TYR A 13 11.30 -5.70 12.40
C TYR A 13 11.58 -4.37 11.67
N ILE A 14 11.72 -3.28 12.39
CA ILE A 14 11.85 -1.92 11.82
C ILE A 14 13.21 -1.31 12.12
N THR A 15 13.67 -0.40 11.26
CA THR A 15 14.89 0.37 11.52
C THR A 15 14.69 1.41 12.63
N PRO A 16 15.78 1.85 13.31
CA PRO A 16 15.70 2.94 14.27
C PRO A 16 15.19 4.26 13.67
N LEU A 17 15.49 4.52 12.40
CA LEU A 17 14.96 5.69 11.68
C LEU A 17 13.44 5.63 11.61
N TRP A 18 12.90 4.51 11.11
CA TRP A 18 11.45 4.34 11.01
C TRP A 18 10.76 4.34 12.38
N GLN A 19 11.42 3.81 13.41
CA GLN A 19 10.91 3.88 14.79
C GLN A 19 10.73 5.34 15.26
N ASN A 20 11.65 6.24 14.92
CA ASN A 20 11.52 7.66 15.25
C ASN A 20 10.38 8.33 14.48
N ASP A 21 10.23 8.01 13.20
CA ASP A 21 9.14 8.53 12.37
C ASP A 21 7.77 8.09 12.91
N LEU A 22 7.65 6.82 13.33
CA LEU A 22 6.44 6.30 13.97
C LEU A 22 6.10 7.03 15.28
N LEU A 23 7.08 7.43 16.07
CA LEU A 23 6.84 8.21 17.30
C LEU A 23 6.30 9.61 16.99
N GLN A 24 6.72 10.23 15.88
CA GLN A 24 6.17 11.52 15.45
C GLN A 24 4.77 11.38 14.86
N LEU A 25 4.56 10.33 14.05
CA LEU A 25 3.23 9.98 13.53
C LEU A 25 2.27 9.68 14.68
N GLU A 26 2.69 8.92 15.70
CA GLU A 26 1.84 8.59 16.84
C GLU A 26 1.32 9.85 17.55
N LYS A 27 2.17 10.85 17.78
CA LYS A 27 1.77 12.12 18.41
C LYS A 27 0.72 12.88 17.62
N THR A 28 0.78 12.81 16.29
CA THR A 28 -0.10 13.57 15.39
C THR A 28 -1.37 12.81 15.03
N MET A 29 -1.41 11.49 15.28
CA MET A 29 -2.50 10.60 14.88
C MET A 29 -3.30 10.01 16.04
N LEU A 30 -2.80 10.10 17.28
CA LEU A 30 -3.54 9.63 18.46
C LEU A 30 -4.73 10.55 18.82
N LEU A 31 -5.74 9.93 19.44
CA LEU A 31 -7.10 10.42 19.71
C LEU A 31 -8.02 10.33 18.49
N TYR A 32 -7.87 11.20 17.49
CA TYR A 32 -8.62 11.15 16.24
C TYR A 32 -7.78 11.76 15.11
N PRO A 33 -7.38 10.98 14.08
CA PRO A 33 -6.64 11.54 12.96
C PRO A 33 -7.51 12.57 12.23
N ALA A 34 -6.91 13.67 11.78
CA ALA A 34 -7.60 14.68 10.98
C ALA A 34 -8.20 14.04 9.74
N PHE A 35 -9.39 14.47 9.34
CA PHE A 35 -10.11 13.89 8.19
C PHE A 35 -9.30 13.96 6.88
N ASP A 36 -8.46 14.98 6.75
CA ASP A 36 -7.56 15.23 5.62
C ASP A 36 -6.10 14.84 5.92
N PHE A 37 -5.85 13.87 6.81
CA PHE A 37 -4.51 13.51 7.30
C PHE A 37 -3.48 13.24 6.20
N LEU A 38 -3.89 12.81 5.00
CA LEU A 38 -2.99 12.64 3.86
C LEU A 38 -2.33 13.94 3.39
N ARG A 39 -2.90 15.09 3.73
CA ARG A 39 -2.39 16.44 3.41
C ARG A 39 -1.99 17.22 4.65
N SER A 40 -2.79 17.13 5.72
CA SER A 40 -2.55 17.92 6.94
C SER A 40 -1.45 17.35 7.82
N ASN A 41 -1.12 16.06 7.68
CA ASN A 41 0.01 15.45 8.36
C ASN A 41 1.26 15.48 7.48
N ALA A 42 2.22 16.36 7.80
CA ALA A 42 3.46 16.50 7.03
C ALA A 42 4.24 15.19 6.91
N ALA A 43 4.33 14.40 7.98
CA ALA A 43 5.06 13.13 7.95
C ALA A 43 4.44 12.16 6.93
N ILE A 44 3.11 12.13 6.79
CA ILE A 44 2.42 11.31 5.78
C ILE A 44 2.57 11.91 4.38
N ALA A 45 2.34 13.22 4.24
CA ALA A 45 2.41 13.93 2.97
C ALA A 45 3.80 13.82 2.33
N ASP A 46 4.86 13.90 3.14
CA ASP A 46 6.24 13.93 2.65
C ASP A 46 6.80 12.52 2.39
N THR A 47 6.33 11.50 3.11
CA THR A 47 6.90 10.14 3.01
C THR A 47 6.05 9.17 2.18
N MET A 48 4.75 9.41 2.04
CA MET A 48 3.80 8.44 1.46
C MET A 48 3.01 8.97 0.26
N VAL A 49 3.11 10.27 -0.06
CA VAL A 49 2.36 10.88 -1.16
C VAL A 49 3.30 11.34 -2.27
N PHE A 50 3.02 10.89 -3.50
CA PHE A 50 3.81 11.26 -4.66
C PHE A 50 3.15 12.44 -5.40
N ASN A 51 3.80 13.60 -5.38
CA ASN A 51 3.22 14.88 -5.84
C ASN A 51 4.07 15.65 -6.87
N ALA A 52 4.97 14.98 -7.61
CA ALA A 52 5.87 15.66 -8.55
C ALA A 52 5.13 16.41 -9.70
N GLY A 53 4.05 15.84 -10.24
CA GLY A 53 3.23 16.47 -11.28
C GLY A 53 3.94 16.63 -12.62
N GLY A 54 3.54 17.67 -13.36
CA GLY A 54 4.23 18.11 -14.58
C GLY A 54 4.31 17.05 -15.67
N GLU A 55 5.45 17.03 -16.36
CA GLU A 55 5.72 16.11 -17.47
C GLU A 55 5.74 14.64 -17.04
N TRP A 56 6.13 14.36 -15.79
CA TRP A 56 6.16 13.00 -15.27
C TRP A 56 4.75 12.44 -15.16
N LEU A 57 3.83 13.19 -14.54
CA LEU A 57 2.43 12.80 -14.46
C LEU A 57 1.84 12.57 -15.85
N LYS A 58 2.07 13.49 -16.79
CA LYS A 58 1.57 13.39 -18.17
C LYS A 58 2.03 12.10 -18.85
N ARG A 59 3.31 11.74 -18.74
CA ARG A 59 3.86 10.51 -19.33
C ARG A 59 3.23 9.25 -18.74
N GLN A 60 2.99 9.24 -17.42
CA GLN A 60 2.32 8.11 -16.78
C GLN A 60 0.87 7.98 -17.22
N VAL A 61 0.13 9.10 -17.33
CA VAL A 61 -1.25 9.09 -17.83
C VAL A 61 -1.29 8.59 -19.27
N LEU A 62 -0.45 9.11 -20.16
CA LEU A 62 -0.39 8.68 -21.57
C LEU A 62 -0.06 7.19 -21.70
N PHE A 63 0.86 6.68 -20.89
CA PHE A 63 1.15 5.25 -20.85
C PHE A 63 -0.07 4.45 -20.41
N LEU A 64 -0.76 4.86 -19.35
CA LEU A 64 -1.96 4.18 -18.85
C LEU A 64 -3.11 4.17 -19.86
N GLU A 65 -3.29 5.26 -20.61
CA GLU A 65 -4.29 5.36 -21.70
C GLU A 65 -4.01 4.42 -22.87
N GLN A 66 -2.78 3.95 -23.04
CA GLN A 66 -2.43 2.91 -24.01
C GLN A 66 -2.72 1.50 -23.49
N GLN A 67 -2.75 1.32 -22.16
CA GLN A 67 -2.88 0.00 -21.52
C GLN A 67 -4.32 -0.34 -21.13
N PHE A 68 -5.16 0.66 -20.87
CA PHE A 68 -6.52 0.49 -20.38
C PHE A 68 -7.52 1.34 -21.15
N SER A 69 -8.77 0.88 -21.24
CA SER A 69 -9.85 1.71 -21.75
C SER A 69 -10.11 2.88 -20.80
N ARG A 70 -10.64 3.97 -21.34
CA ARG A 70 -10.99 5.16 -20.57
C ARG A 70 -11.95 4.88 -19.40
N ASP A 71 -12.87 3.94 -19.58
CA ASP A 71 -13.83 3.58 -18.54
C ASP A 71 -13.17 2.79 -17.40
N LEU A 72 -12.24 1.89 -17.70
CA LEU A 72 -11.44 1.23 -16.68
C LEU A 72 -10.55 2.23 -15.93
N LEU A 73 -9.94 3.19 -16.63
CA LEU A 73 -9.14 4.23 -16.00
C LEU A 73 -9.96 5.10 -15.05
N ARG A 74 -11.19 5.47 -15.42
CA ARG A 74 -12.10 6.17 -14.50
C ARG A 74 -12.33 5.37 -13.24
N ILE A 75 -12.66 4.08 -13.36
CA ILE A 75 -12.89 3.22 -12.19
C ILE A 75 -11.63 3.14 -11.33
N PHE A 76 -10.47 2.82 -11.91
CA PHE A 76 -9.24 2.55 -11.17
C PHE A 76 -8.64 3.81 -10.53
N LEU A 77 -8.70 4.95 -11.20
CA LEU A 77 -8.07 6.21 -10.76
C LEU A 77 -8.97 7.09 -9.90
N GLU A 78 -10.30 6.91 -9.93
CA GLU A 78 -11.21 7.76 -9.17
C GLU A 78 -10.87 7.77 -7.67
N GLU A 79 -10.73 8.97 -7.12
CA GLU A 79 -10.50 9.23 -5.70
C GLU A 79 -11.81 9.52 -4.98
N GLU A 80 -11.93 9.04 -3.74
CA GLU A 80 -13.01 9.48 -2.85
C GLU A 80 -12.73 10.92 -2.37
N LEU A 81 -13.55 11.87 -2.85
CA LEU A 81 -13.43 13.31 -2.58
C LEU A 81 -13.48 13.65 -1.09
N MET A 82 -14.14 12.79 -0.30
CA MET A 82 -14.24 12.84 1.16
C MET A 82 -12.87 12.79 1.87
N ARG A 83 -11.72 12.80 1.19
CA ARG A 83 -10.40 12.80 1.85
C ARG A 83 -9.44 13.85 1.34
N ASN A 84 -9.99 14.72 0.51
CA ASN A 84 -9.30 15.87 -0.06
C ASN A 84 -7.91 15.55 -0.62
N PRO A 85 -7.64 14.39 -1.27
CA PRO A 85 -6.32 14.15 -1.86
C PRO A 85 -6.00 15.27 -2.85
N ARG A 86 -4.71 15.60 -3.02
CA ARG A 86 -4.34 16.62 -4.00
C ARG A 86 -4.61 16.10 -5.40
N LEU A 87 -5.74 16.50 -5.98
CA LEU A 87 -6.10 16.15 -7.35
C LEU A 87 -5.17 16.87 -8.33
N MET A 88 -4.52 16.11 -9.19
CA MET A 88 -3.52 16.62 -10.14
C MET A 88 -3.84 16.24 -11.58
N GLU A 89 -4.70 15.24 -11.80
CA GLU A 89 -5.25 14.90 -13.12
C GLU A 89 -6.78 15.02 -13.09
N ARG A 90 -7.29 16.01 -13.81
CA ARG A 90 -8.71 16.40 -13.80
C ARG A 90 -9.59 15.44 -14.59
N THR A 91 -9.07 14.84 -15.66
CA THR A 91 -9.87 13.94 -16.51
C THR A 91 -10.36 12.71 -15.76
N TYR A 92 -9.57 12.24 -14.79
CA TYR A 92 -9.88 11.06 -13.97
C TYR A 92 -10.14 11.41 -12.49
N SER A 93 -10.17 12.70 -12.14
CA SER A 93 -10.32 13.18 -10.75
C SER A 93 -9.40 12.45 -9.76
N THR A 94 -8.10 12.39 -10.08
CA THR A 94 -7.13 11.55 -9.37
C THR A 94 -5.91 12.32 -8.85
N SER A 95 -5.29 11.81 -7.79
CA SER A 95 -3.95 12.24 -7.36
C SER A 95 -2.85 11.61 -8.21
N HIS A 96 -1.66 12.20 -8.16
CA HIS A 96 -0.49 11.64 -8.81
C HIS A 96 -0.02 10.34 -8.15
N THR A 97 -0.20 10.16 -6.83
CA THR A 97 0.08 8.88 -6.16
C THR A 97 -0.70 7.72 -6.77
N THR A 98 -1.98 7.92 -7.06
CA THR A 98 -2.85 6.88 -7.65
C THR A 98 -2.48 6.58 -9.09
N VAL A 99 -2.19 7.59 -9.89
CA VAL A 99 -1.63 7.41 -11.25
C VAL A 99 -0.32 6.64 -11.19
N HIS A 100 0.60 7.04 -10.31
CA HIS A 100 1.90 6.42 -10.15
C HIS A 100 1.79 4.96 -9.71
N THR A 101 0.83 4.64 -8.83
CA THR A 101 0.60 3.28 -8.33
C THR A 101 0.05 2.38 -9.44
N LEU A 102 -0.97 2.83 -10.18
CA LEU A 102 -1.51 2.07 -11.31
C LEU A 102 -0.47 1.92 -12.43
N TYR A 103 0.36 2.94 -12.66
CA TYR A 103 1.48 2.89 -13.61
C TYR A 103 2.47 1.77 -13.28
N HIS A 104 2.81 1.55 -12.00
CA HIS A 104 3.68 0.44 -11.61
C HIS A 104 3.06 -0.93 -11.88
N LEU A 105 1.75 -1.10 -11.65
CA LEU A 105 1.05 -2.34 -11.95
C LEU A 105 0.99 -2.62 -13.45
N ALA A 106 0.76 -1.57 -14.25
CA ALA A 106 0.77 -1.66 -15.71
C ALA A 106 2.17 -2.00 -16.26
N GLN A 107 3.21 -1.37 -15.74
CA GLN A 107 4.61 -1.69 -16.04
C GLN A 107 4.97 -3.13 -15.63
N PHE A 108 4.51 -3.59 -14.47
CA PHE A 108 4.68 -4.97 -14.03
C PHE A 108 4.05 -5.94 -15.03
N LYS A 109 2.81 -5.68 -15.46
CA LYS A 109 2.11 -6.50 -16.46
C LYS A 109 2.88 -6.53 -17.78
N GLU A 110 3.31 -5.39 -18.30
CA GLU A 110 4.07 -5.30 -19.55
C GLU A 110 5.39 -6.10 -19.49
N LYS A 111 6.10 -6.00 -18.37
CA LYS A 111 7.42 -6.65 -18.22
C LYS A 111 7.37 -8.14 -17.90
N THR A 112 6.31 -8.61 -17.24
CA THR A 112 6.22 -9.99 -16.75
C THR A 112 5.22 -10.84 -17.53
N GLY A 113 4.28 -10.21 -18.25
CA GLY A 113 3.13 -10.87 -18.86
C GLY A 113 2.06 -11.33 -17.85
N ILE A 114 2.25 -11.08 -16.56
CA ILE A 114 1.31 -11.46 -15.50
C ILE A 114 0.30 -10.33 -15.32
N ASP A 115 -0.98 -10.61 -15.51
CA ASP A 115 -2.04 -9.63 -15.29
C ASP A 115 -2.43 -9.57 -13.80
N PRO A 116 -2.23 -8.43 -13.11
CA PRO A 116 -2.61 -8.27 -11.71
C PRO A 116 -4.10 -8.55 -11.44
N ALA A 117 -4.97 -8.32 -12.44
CA ALA A 117 -6.40 -8.57 -12.31
C ALA A 117 -6.76 -10.07 -12.22
N THR A 118 -5.81 -10.97 -12.49
CA THR A 118 -6.01 -12.43 -12.48
C THR A 118 -5.46 -13.12 -11.23
N LEU A 119 -4.74 -12.39 -10.37
CA LEU A 119 -4.12 -12.94 -9.17
C LEU A 119 -5.17 -13.29 -8.10
N ASN A 120 -5.03 -14.43 -7.43
CA ASN A 120 -5.94 -14.82 -6.36
C ASN A 120 -5.53 -14.24 -5.00
N SER A 121 -4.23 -13.98 -4.83
CA SER A 121 -3.67 -13.55 -3.56
C SER A 121 -2.46 -12.64 -3.73
N VAL A 122 -2.42 -11.56 -2.94
CA VAL A 122 -1.32 -10.59 -2.89
C VAL A 122 -0.92 -10.37 -1.43
N ALA A 123 0.38 -10.37 -1.17
CA ALA A 123 0.94 -9.93 0.10
C ALA A 123 1.79 -8.66 -0.12
N GLU A 124 1.49 -7.59 0.60
CA GLU A 124 2.20 -6.32 0.54
C GLU A 124 2.89 -6.04 1.85
N TRP A 125 4.18 -5.73 1.79
CA TRP A 125 4.96 -5.27 2.92
C TRP A 125 5.07 -3.75 2.89
N GLY A 126 4.61 -3.11 3.96
CA GLY A 126 4.62 -1.66 4.12
C GLY A 126 3.78 -0.94 3.06
N GLY A 127 2.46 -1.10 3.12
CA GLY A 127 1.52 -0.61 2.10
C GLY A 127 1.27 0.90 2.09
N GLY A 128 2.11 1.69 2.79
CA GLY A 128 1.89 3.12 2.99
C GLY A 128 0.53 3.37 3.62
N TYR A 129 -0.28 4.29 3.06
CA TYR A 129 -1.65 4.48 3.53
C TYR A 129 -2.68 3.50 2.93
N GLY A 130 -2.27 2.56 2.07
CA GLY A 130 -3.14 1.52 1.49
C GLY A 130 -3.61 1.78 0.05
N ASN A 131 -3.00 2.71 -0.69
CA ASN A 131 -3.45 3.04 -2.06
C ASN A 131 -3.37 1.86 -3.04
N MET A 132 -2.31 1.05 -2.93
CA MET A 132 -2.11 -0.13 -3.78
C MET A 132 -3.24 -1.14 -3.58
N ALA A 133 -3.54 -1.48 -2.32
CA ALA A 133 -4.65 -2.36 -1.96
C ALA A 133 -6.01 -1.83 -2.46
N ARG A 134 -6.24 -0.51 -2.40
CA ARG A 134 -7.44 0.13 -2.97
C ARG A 134 -7.55 -0.09 -4.47
N ILE A 135 -6.47 0.13 -5.22
CA ILE A 135 -6.44 -0.09 -6.68
C ILE A 135 -6.68 -1.57 -7.00
N PHE A 136 -6.02 -2.49 -6.28
CA PHE A 136 -6.26 -3.93 -6.45
C PHE A 136 -7.71 -4.33 -6.17
N ALA A 137 -8.33 -3.75 -5.14
CA ALA A 137 -9.72 -4.04 -4.80
C ALA A 137 -10.69 -3.63 -5.91
N LYS A 138 -10.36 -2.59 -6.68
CA LYS A 138 -11.09 -2.12 -7.87
C LYS A 138 -10.79 -2.97 -9.11
N MET A 139 -9.54 -3.37 -9.31
CA MET A 139 -9.12 -4.20 -10.46
C MET A 139 -9.59 -5.65 -10.34
N ASN A 140 -9.49 -6.23 -9.15
CA ASN A 140 -9.92 -7.60 -8.85
C ASN A 140 -10.61 -7.66 -7.48
N PRO A 141 -11.95 -7.55 -7.45
CA PRO A 141 -12.73 -7.64 -6.23
C PRO A 141 -12.68 -9.00 -5.51
N GLN A 142 -12.12 -10.04 -6.12
CA GLN A 142 -12.01 -11.39 -5.55
C GLN A 142 -10.60 -11.71 -5.03
N CYS A 143 -9.64 -10.81 -5.23
CA CYS A 143 -8.27 -10.98 -4.73
C CYS A 143 -8.25 -10.93 -3.20
N THR A 144 -7.56 -11.89 -2.59
CA THR A 144 -7.22 -11.87 -1.16
C THR A 144 -5.98 -11.02 -0.98
N TYR A 145 -6.12 -9.86 -0.35
CA TYR A 145 -5.03 -8.90 -0.23
C TYR A 145 -4.57 -8.80 1.22
N THR A 146 -3.30 -9.08 1.50
CA THR A 146 -2.74 -8.98 2.86
C THR A 146 -1.72 -7.86 2.93
N ILE A 147 -1.92 -6.88 3.81
CA ILE A 147 -0.93 -5.84 4.11
C ILE A 147 -0.23 -6.21 5.41
N ILE A 148 1.09 -6.18 5.45
CA ILE A 148 1.91 -6.35 6.65
C ILE A 148 2.61 -5.02 6.92
N ASP A 149 2.33 -4.43 8.07
CA ASP A 149 2.88 -3.13 8.44
C ASP A 149 2.96 -2.96 9.96
N THR A 150 3.61 -1.92 10.44
CA THR A 150 3.61 -1.51 11.85
C THR A 150 2.20 -1.29 12.39
N ALA A 151 2.02 -1.38 13.70
CA ALA A 151 0.71 -1.30 14.35
C ALA A 151 -0.01 0.03 14.06
N LEU A 152 0.73 1.14 14.03
CA LEU A 152 0.19 2.47 13.75
C LEU A 152 -0.29 2.56 12.29
N MET A 153 0.57 2.14 11.35
CA MET A 153 0.23 2.12 9.93
C MET A 153 -0.91 1.16 9.62
N SER A 154 -0.96 0.02 10.31
CA SER A 154 -2.05 -0.94 10.15
C SER A 154 -3.41 -0.33 10.52
N CYS A 155 -3.45 0.46 11.60
CA CYS A 155 -4.65 1.19 11.99
C CYS A 155 -5.03 2.28 10.97
N LEU A 156 -4.03 2.99 10.44
CA LEU A 156 -4.20 4.00 9.39
C LEU A 156 -4.78 3.38 8.11
N GLN A 157 -4.20 2.28 7.64
CA GLN A 157 -4.60 1.54 6.45
C GLN A 157 -6.01 0.98 6.62
N TRP A 158 -6.32 0.41 7.78
CA TRP A 158 -7.67 -0.04 8.09
C TRP A 158 -8.68 1.11 8.01
N LEU A 159 -8.40 2.25 8.66
CA LEU A 159 -9.28 3.42 8.60
C LEU A 159 -9.44 3.94 7.16
N TYR A 160 -8.32 4.05 6.43
CA TYR A 160 -8.30 4.52 5.06
C TYR A 160 -9.11 3.58 4.16
N LEU A 161 -8.82 2.29 4.15
CA LEU A 161 -9.48 1.35 3.25
C LEU A 161 -10.96 1.19 3.61
N SER A 162 -11.29 1.13 4.90
CA SER A 162 -12.66 0.94 5.38
C SER A 162 -13.61 2.07 4.98
N VAL A 163 -13.12 3.25 4.64
CA VAL A 163 -13.98 4.35 4.16
C VAL A 163 -13.80 4.58 2.64
N SER A 164 -12.80 3.93 2.00
CA SER A 164 -12.43 4.19 0.59
C SER A 164 -13.02 3.15 -0.36
N LEU A 165 -13.56 2.08 0.20
CA LEU A 165 -14.20 1.01 -0.52
C LEU A 165 -15.67 1.06 -0.16
N ALA A 166 -16.55 0.86 -1.15
CA ALA A 166 -18.00 0.90 -0.93
C ALA A 166 -18.49 -0.20 0.05
N ASP A 167 -17.73 -1.29 0.20
CA ASP A 167 -18.00 -2.36 1.15
C ASP A 167 -16.96 -2.37 2.27
N ASN A 168 -17.26 -1.65 3.34
CA ASN A 168 -16.39 -1.53 4.52
C ASN A 168 -16.15 -2.89 5.21
N ALA A 169 -17.06 -3.86 5.07
CA ALA A 169 -16.92 -5.18 5.69
C ALA A 169 -15.81 -6.02 5.04
N ARG A 170 -15.29 -5.58 3.89
CA ARG A 170 -14.18 -6.23 3.17
C ARG A 170 -12.81 -5.98 3.80
N VAL A 171 -12.67 -5.02 4.72
CA VAL A 171 -11.38 -4.64 5.32
C VAL A 171 -11.30 -5.09 6.77
N HIS A 172 -10.33 -5.95 7.07
CA HIS A 172 -10.13 -6.52 8.40
C HIS A 172 -8.74 -6.17 8.95
N LEU A 173 -8.69 -5.65 10.17
CA LEU A 173 -7.44 -5.47 10.91
C LEU A 173 -7.30 -6.59 11.94
N ILE A 174 -6.23 -7.37 11.83
CA ILE A 174 -5.86 -8.36 12.84
C ILE A 174 -5.38 -7.64 14.09
N THR A 175 -5.92 -8.02 15.24
CA THR A 175 -5.60 -7.46 16.56
C THR A 175 -5.09 -8.52 17.55
N HIS A 176 -5.36 -9.80 17.31
CA HIS A 176 -4.87 -10.92 18.12
C HIS A 176 -4.58 -12.17 17.27
N PRO A 177 -3.82 -13.14 17.79
CA PRO A 177 -3.62 -14.43 17.14
C PRO A 177 -4.94 -15.20 16.99
N GLY A 178 -5.09 -15.92 15.87
CA GLY A 178 -6.25 -16.79 15.62
C GLY A 178 -7.39 -16.13 14.84
N GLU A 179 -7.31 -14.83 14.54
CA GLU A 179 -8.21 -14.19 13.58
C GLU A 179 -7.91 -14.67 12.15
N GLU A 180 -8.90 -14.75 11.26
CA GLU A 180 -8.73 -15.38 9.95
C GLU A 180 -8.45 -14.38 8.82
N ILE A 181 -7.52 -14.75 7.91
CA ILE A 181 -7.37 -14.09 6.61
C ILE A 181 -8.51 -14.58 5.71
N LYS A 182 -9.53 -13.75 5.50
CA LYS A 182 -10.71 -14.11 4.70
C LYS A 182 -10.41 -13.99 3.20
N LYS A 183 -10.77 -15.02 2.44
CA LYS A 183 -10.64 -15.03 0.99
C LYS A 183 -11.42 -13.88 0.36
N GLY A 184 -10.80 -13.16 -0.59
CA GLY A 184 -11.40 -12.02 -1.30
C GLY A 184 -11.41 -10.71 -0.51
N ASN A 185 -11.00 -10.72 0.76
CA ASN A 185 -10.94 -9.55 1.60
C ASN A 185 -9.55 -8.92 1.62
N ILE A 186 -9.50 -7.68 2.12
CA ILE A 186 -8.26 -7.02 2.49
C ILE A 186 -8.02 -7.26 3.98
N THR A 187 -6.92 -7.92 4.32
CA THR A 187 -6.50 -8.15 5.70
C THR A 187 -5.24 -7.36 6.00
N VAL A 188 -5.25 -6.59 7.07
CA VAL A 188 -4.10 -5.82 7.54
C VAL A 188 -3.56 -6.51 8.80
N ILE A 189 -2.27 -6.85 8.78
CA ILE A 189 -1.59 -7.59 9.84
C ILE A 189 -0.52 -6.67 10.44
N PRO A 190 -0.70 -6.23 11.70
CA PRO A 190 0.38 -5.60 12.45
C PRO A 190 1.60 -6.54 12.52
N ILE A 191 2.77 -6.01 12.21
CA ILE A 191 3.99 -6.81 12.01
C ILE A 191 4.42 -7.57 13.26
N GLY A 192 4.12 -7.05 14.46
CA GLY A 192 4.33 -7.76 15.72
C GLY A 192 3.51 -9.07 15.85
N LEU A 193 2.45 -9.22 15.05
CA LEU A 193 1.63 -10.42 14.97
C LEU A 193 2.07 -11.37 13.84
N LEU A 194 2.97 -10.97 12.95
CA LEU A 194 3.33 -11.74 11.75
C LEU A 194 3.76 -13.18 12.07
N GLN A 195 4.40 -13.43 13.20
CA GLN A 195 4.83 -14.77 13.62
C GLN A 195 3.69 -15.79 13.77
N TYR A 196 2.44 -15.33 13.90
CA TYR A 196 1.25 -16.19 14.00
C TYR A 196 0.58 -16.44 12.65
N TYR A 197 1.08 -15.82 11.59
CA TYR A 197 0.47 -15.83 10.26
C TYR A 197 1.49 -16.24 9.20
N SER A 198 1.04 -16.97 8.19
CA SER A 198 1.85 -17.30 7.01
C SER A 198 1.03 -17.01 5.76
N PRO A 199 0.92 -15.72 5.36
CA PRO A 199 0.15 -15.36 4.19
C PRO A 199 0.77 -15.97 2.93
N HIS A 200 0.00 -16.81 2.24
CA HIS A 200 0.34 -17.29 0.91
C HIS A 200 -0.08 -16.23 -0.12
N ALA A 201 0.79 -15.94 -1.10
CA ALA A 201 0.51 -14.96 -2.13
C ALA A 201 1.06 -15.40 -3.48
N ASP A 202 0.30 -15.11 -4.54
CA ASP A 202 0.75 -15.24 -5.93
C ASP A 202 1.72 -14.12 -6.30
N LEU A 203 1.58 -12.97 -5.64
CA LEU A 203 2.45 -11.80 -5.79
C LEU A 203 2.81 -11.20 -4.44
N PHE A 204 4.11 -11.00 -4.22
CA PHE A 204 4.62 -10.21 -3.11
C PHE A 204 5.01 -8.81 -3.59
N LEU A 205 4.54 -7.78 -2.89
CA LEU A 205 4.80 -6.38 -3.18
C LEU A 205 5.52 -5.69 -2.02
N SER A 206 6.47 -4.83 -2.38
CA SER A 206 6.94 -3.76 -1.49
C SER A 206 7.46 -2.66 -2.39
N THR A 207 6.71 -1.57 -2.47
CA THR A 207 7.12 -0.44 -3.29
C THR A 207 8.25 0.31 -2.61
N TRP A 208 8.04 0.83 -1.39
CA TRP A 208 8.96 1.77 -0.75
C TRP A 208 9.50 1.29 0.61
N ALA A 209 8.86 0.30 1.25
CA ALA A 209 9.13 -0.07 2.64
C ALA A 209 10.28 -1.07 2.86
N LEU A 210 10.81 -1.71 1.81
CA LEU A 210 11.94 -2.63 1.93
C LEU A 210 13.25 -1.93 2.34
N SER A 211 13.36 -0.59 2.21
CA SER A 211 14.47 0.15 2.80
C SER A 211 14.37 0.30 4.31
N ASP A 212 13.19 0.07 4.88
CA ASP A 212 12.85 0.47 6.25
C ASP A 212 12.84 -0.73 7.22
N VAL A 213 13.13 -1.93 6.70
CA VAL A 213 13.27 -3.18 7.47
C VAL A 213 14.64 -3.28 8.13
N GLY A 214 14.65 -3.78 9.37
CA GLY A 214 15.88 -4.04 10.12
C GLY A 214 16.81 -5.03 9.40
N SER A 215 18.13 -4.87 9.59
CA SER A 215 19.19 -5.65 8.91
C SER A 215 19.06 -7.18 9.06
N MET A 216 18.41 -7.65 10.13
CA MET A 216 18.23 -9.07 10.45
C MET A 216 17.30 -9.83 9.48
N TRP A 217 16.39 -9.13 8.79
CA TRP A 217 15.40 -9.74 7.89
C TRP A 217 15.69 -9.56 6.40
N ARG A 218 16.74 -8.80 6.02
CA ARG A 218 17.17 -8.72 4.61
C ARG A 218 17.65 -10.07 4.05
N ILE A 219 17.96 -11.05 4.92
CA ILE A 219 18.61 -12.32 4.55
C ILE A 219 17.68 -13.54 4.71
N SER A 220 16.71 -13.52 5.63
CA SER A 220 15.90 -14.71 5.96
C SER A 220 14.59 -14.89 5.16
N SER A 221 14.00 -13.83 4.61
CA SER A 221 12.72 -13.88 3.88
C SER A 221 12.84 -14.05 2.36
N TRP A 222 14.06 -14.08 1.81
CA TRP A 222 14.28 -14.42 0.39
C TRP A 222 13.99 -15.90 0.05
N HIS A 223 13.77 -16.74 1.07
CA HIS A 223 13.24 -18.09 0.90
C HIS A 223 11.71 -18.12 1.01
N ILE A 224 11.02 -17.37 0.14
CA ILE A 224 9.67 -17.77 -0.27
C ILE A 224 9.87 -19.07 -1.07
N ARG A 225 9.62 -20.21 -0.42
CA ARG A 225 9.63 -21.55 -1.02
C ARG A 225 8.49 -21.68 -2.03
N ASN A 226 8.62 -21.00 -3.18
CA ASN A 226 8.16 -21.43 -4.50
C ASN A 226 8.32 -20.27 -5.50
N LYS A 227 9.28 -20.43 -6.43
CA LYS A 227 9.43 -19.84 -7.77
C LYS A 227 8.71 -18.50 -8.07
N THR A 228 8.65 -17.57 -7.13
CA THR A 228 8.13 -16.22 -7.37
C THR A 228 9.29 -15.42 -7.96
N LYS A 229 9.16 -15.05 -9.24
CA LYS A 229 10.09 -14.12 -9.89
C LYS A 229 9.96 -12.77 -9.18
N LEU A 230 10.87 -12.50 -8.25
CA LEU A 230 11.03 -11.17 -7.68
C LEU A 230 11.59 -10.26 -8.78
N CYS A 231 10.80 -9.29 -9.24
CA CYS A 231 11.28 -8.21 -10.08
C CYS A 231 11.67 -7.06 -9.16
N PRO A 232 12.97 -6.80 -8.92
CA PRO A 232 13.37 -5.62 -8.16
C PRO A 232 12.99 -4.37 -8.96
N ILE A 233 12.02 -3.61 -8.45
CA ILE A 233 11.80 -2.23 -8.92
C ILE A 233 12.91 -1.41 -8.26
N GLN A 234 14.05 -1.32 -8.95
CA GLN A 234 15.12 -0.41 -8.55
C GLN A 234 14.56 1.02 -8.54
N LYS A 235 14.85 1.77 -7.47
CA LYS A 235 14.80 3.24 -7.52
C LYS A 235 15.63 3.65 -8.73
N THR A 236 14.99 4.10 -9.81
CA THR A 236 15.68 4.80 -10.88
C THR A 236 16.15 6.12 -10.28
N ALA A 237 17.35 6.11 -9.70
CA ALA A 237 18.13 7.31 -9.57
C ALA A 237 18.36 7.82 -10.99
N SER A 238 17.62 8.84 -11.41
CA SER A 238 18.11 9.73 -12.47
C SER A 238 19.05 10.73 -11.81
N PRO A 239 20.36 10.67 -12.06
CA PRO A 239 21.21 11.83 -11.85
C PRO A 239 20.97 12.73 -13.05
N ILE A 240 20.35 13.89 -12.87
CA ILE A 240 20.44 14.96 -13.87
C ILE A 240 20.72 16.25 -13.12
N CYS A 241 21.86 16.84 -13.51
CA CYS A 241 22.37 18.15 -13.19
C CYS A 241 21.33 19.28 -13.30
#